data_AF-N4UJK8-F1
#
_entry.id   AF-N4UJK8-F1
#
_cell.length_a   1.000
_cell.length_b   1.000
_cell.length_c   1.000
_cell.angle_alpha   90.00
_cell.angle_beta   90.00
_cell.angle_gamma   90.00
#
_symmetry.space_group_name_H-M   'P 1'
#
loop_
_entity.id
_entity.type
_entity.pdbx_description
1 polymer ?
#
loop_
_entity_poly.entity_id
_entity_poly.type
_entity_poly.pdbx_seq_one_letter_code
_entity_poly.pdbx_strand_id
1 'polypeptide(L)'
;MAATASISALSPASAPTFGITPAALPPPGQPDISYRPDWDKYQARVARRTQTEDLTKSLPEGFPNELKGDLVWDGETIAQKYDWTYVLSTIQLEEIDRALAHFKSLNISKGYIAQETFPLPTLHSELRRLSRELHFGHGFFVLRGLDVDRYTREENIIIYAGVSSHIGSIRGRQDAYFQGERADVVIGHIKDVRSGLGESRDKTKIKIGTPAYTADKQVFHTDSGDIVSLFALSTAAEGGASRLASTWRVYNHITATRPDLIHTLSGRWDAELFTKTVNDTDRFMSRPLLYHLPASADSKTPDRILLQYGRRYYVGFGEIPRGKHLPPITEAQAEALDTLHFLGERFSVSTNFEKGDMQYVNNVAIFHARDGFTDTKDKQRHLIRLWLRDPEYAWETPAALASRWERVYGGVTPELQTFPIEPHTRSESTTVTK
;
A
#
# COMPACT_ATOMS: atom_id res chain seq x y z
N MET A 1 31.86 8.39 27.83
CA MET A 1 32.53 7.72 26.68
C MET A 1 31.45 7.30 25.71
N ALA A 2 31.28 8.05 24.63
CA ALA A 2 30.24 7.80 23.62
C ALA A 2 30.73 6.68 22.71
N ALA A 3 30.14 5.49 22.83
CA ALA A 3 30.33 4.43 21.87
C ALA A 3 29.64 4.86 20.57
N THR A 4 30.42 5.21 19.55
CA THR A 4 29.98 5.33 18.17
C THR A 4 29.43 3.97 17.74
N ALA A 5 28.11 3.81 17.80
CA ALA A 5 27.43 2.68 17.18
C ALA A 5 27.63 2.81 15.66
N SER A 6 28.61 2.08 15.14
CA SER A 6 28.79 1.89 13.71
C SER A 6 27.52 1.29 13.14
N ILE A 7 26.84 2.03 12.26
CA ILE A 7 25.71 1.54 11.47
C ILE A 7 26.29 0.54 10.45
N SER A 8 26.51 -0.70 10.89
CA SER A 8 26.65 -1.83 9.97
C SER A 8 25.23 -2.26 9.60
N ALA A 9 24.63 -1.53 8.68
CA ALA A 9 23.52 -2.08 7.93
C ALA A 9 24.13 -3.10 6.97
N LEU A 10 23.81 -4.38 7.18
CA LEU A 10 24.12 -5.42 6.21
C LEU A 10 23.56 -4.97 4.86
N SER A 11 24.37 -5.08 3.80
CA SER A 11 23.92 -4.82 2.44
C SER A 11 22.65 -5.66 2.18
N PRO A 12 21.56 -5.06 1.68
CA PRO A 12 20.40 -5.86 1.31
C PRO A 12 20.86 -6.93 0.31
N ALA A 13 20.47 -8.18 0.54
CA ALA A 13 20.82 -9.28 -0.34
C ALA A 13 20.49 -8.88 -1.78
N SER A 14 21.46 -9.06 -2.68
CA SER A 14 21.39 -8.69 -4.09
C SER A 14 20.29 -9.50 -4.79
N ALA A 15 19.04 -9.02 -4.68
CA ALA A 15 17.93 -9.55 -5.44
C ALA A 15 18.18 -9.27 -6.93
N PRO A 16 17.84 -10.21 -7.84
CA PRO A 16 17.97 -9.98 -9.27
C PRO A 16 17.24 -8.70 -9.68
N THR A 17 17.94 -7.82 -10.38
CA THR A 17 17.40 -6.56 -10.88
C THR A 17 16.49 -6.83 -12.08
N PHE A 18 15.22 -7.09 -11.80
CA PHE A 18 14.15 -7.05 -12.80
C PHE A 18 13.87 -5.59 -13.15
N GLY A 19 14.74 -5.03 -13.99
CA GLY A 19 14.78 -3.60 -14.28
C GLY A 19 14.16 -3.23 -15.61
N ILE A 20 12.95 -3.70 -15.95
CA ILE A 20 12.39 -3.56 -17.31
C ILE A 20 11.91 -2.13 -17.59
N THR A 21 11.45 -1.39 -16.58
CA THR A 21 11.00 0.00 -16.77
C THR A 21 12.16 0.99 -16.70
N PRO A 22 12.31 1.94 -17.65
CA PRO A 22 13.30 3.01 -17.53
C PRO A 22 13.07 3.88 -16.29
N ALA A 23 14.13 4.50 -15.78
CA ALA A 23 13.99 5.51 -14.72
C ALA A 23 13.33 6.78 -15.29
N ALA A 24 12.43 7.37 -14.51
CA ALA A 24 11.83 8.65 -14.87
C ALA A 24 12.88 9.76 -14.85
N LEU A 25 12.82 10.67 -15.84
CA LEU A 25 13.75 11.79 -15.90
C LEU A 25 13.50 12.75 -14.73
N PRO A 26 14.52 13.07 -13.92
CA PRO A 26 14.36 13.98 -12.79
C PRO A 26 14.17 15.43 -13.27
N PRO A 27 13.38 16.26 -12.57
CA PRO A 27 13.31 17.69 -12.85
C PRO A 27 14.64 18.39 -12.47
N PRO A 28 14.96 19.57 -13.06
CA PRO A 28 16.15 20.32 -12.71
C PRO A 28 16.25 20.63 -11.20
N GLY A 29 17.44 20.47 -10.62
CA GLY A 29 17.68 20.73 -9.19
C GLY A 29 17.25 19.60 -8.25
N GLN A 30 16.70 18.50 -8.78
CA GLN A 30 16.40 17.30 -7.99
C GLN A 30 17.71 16.66 -7.48
N PRO A 31 17.76 16.21 -6.20
CA PRO A 31 18.79 15.31 -5.72
C PRO A 31 18.98 14.11 -6.65
N ASP A 32 20.17 13.50 -6.64
CA ASP A 32 20.43 12.25 -7.38
C ASP A 32 19.70 11.07 -6.70
N ILE A 33 18.40 10.98 -6.98
CA ILE A 33 17.48 9.97 -6.46
C ILE A 33 16.48 9.58 -7.55
N SER A 34 16.13 8.30 -7.59
CA SER A 34 15.15 7.76 -8.53
C SER A 34 14.10 6.91 -7.81
N TYR A 35 13.09 6.45 -8.55
CA TYR A 35 12.11 5.50 -8.02
C TYR A 35 12.79 4.22 -7.50
N ARG A 36 13.82 3.73 -8.20
CA ARG A 36 14.62 2.60 -7.74
C ARG A 36 15.63 3.10 -6.69
N PRO A 37 15.58 2.58 -5.45
CA PRO A 37 16.51 2.95 -4.39
C PRO A 37 17.90 2.41 -4.72
N ASP A 38 18.91 3.19 -4.39
CA ASP A 38 20.31 2.88 -4.65
C ASP A 38 21.07 2.97 -3.33
N TRP A 39 21.65 1.84 -2.92
CA TRP A 39 22.27 1.70 -1.61
C TRP A 39 23.51 2.58 -1.47
N ASP A 40 24.35 2.63 -2.49
CA ASP A 40 25.61 3.36 -2.46
C ASP A 40 25.35 4.87 -2.44
N LYS A 41 24.38 5.34 -3.25
CA LYS A 41 23.94 6.74 -3.21
C LYS A 41 23.33 7.12 -1.86
N TYR A 42 22.55 6.23 -1.27
CA TYR A 42 22.00 6.44 0.07
C TYR A 42 23.11 6.58 1.12
N GLN A 43 24.06 5.65 1.15
CA GLN A 43 25.19 5.69 2.09
C GLN A 43 26.04 6.96 1.91
N ALA A 44 26.36 7.31 0.67
CA ALA A 44 27.09 8.54 0.36
C ALA A 44 26.34 9.79 0.83
N ARG A 45 25.01 9.83 0.66
CA ARG A 45 24.18 10.93 1.14
C ARG A 45 24.18 11.03 2.66
N VAL A 46 23.95 9.91 3.37
CA VAL A 46 23.99 9.86 4.84
C VAL A 46 25.34 10.34 5.36
N ALA A 47 26.44 9.84 4.79
CA ALA A 47 27.79 10.22 5.18
C ALA A 47 28.04 11.73 4.97
N ARG A 48 27.67 12.27 3.79
CA ARG A 48 27.79 13.70 3.50
C ARG A 48 27.00 14.53 4.52
N ARG A 49 25.70 14.26 4.66
CA ARG A 49 24.82 15.08 5.53
C ARG A 49 25.28 15.07 6.99
N THR A 50 25.64 13.90 7.51
CA THR A 50 26.12 13.77 8.91
C THR A 50 27.48 14.44 9.15
N GLN A 51 28.32 14.61 8.12
CA GLN A 51 29.61 15.29 8.22
C GLN A 51 29.52 16.80 8.01
N THR A 52 28.60 17.27 7.17
CA THR A 52 28.59 18.66 6.69
C THR A 52 27.45 19.52 7.23
N GLU A 53 26.39 18.93 7.78
CA GLU A 53 25.20 19.65 8.23
C GLU A 53 25.10 19.62 9.77
N ASP A 54 24.57 20.69 10.37
CA ASP A 54 24.20 20.71 11.79
C ASP A 54 22.82 20.08 11.97
N LEU A 55 22.82 18.76 12.20
CA LEU A 55 21.60 17.97 12.31
C LEU A 55 21.09 17.97 13.76
N THR A 56 19.79 18.29 13.92
CA THR A 56 19.15 18.24 15.24
C THR A 56 19.19 16.83 15.84
N LYS A 57 19.43 16.77 17.15
CA LYS A 57 19.52 15.53 17.93
C LYS A 57 18.28 15.26 18.77
N SER A 58 17.30 16.17 18.75
CA SER A 58 16.03 16.03 19.46
C SER A 58 14.89 15.78 18.48
N LEU A 59 13.82 15.15 18.96
CA LEU A 59 12.59 14.97 18.19
C LEU A 59 11.81 16.29 18.06
N PRO A 60 10.88 16.39 17.08
CA PRO A 60 9.90 17.47 17.07
C PRO A 60 9.03 17.41 18.33
N GLU A 61 8.50 18.56 18.73
CA GLU A 61 7.60 18.65 19.88
C GLU A 61 6.39 17.72 19.72
N GLY A 62 6.01 17.04 20.79
CA GLY A 62 4.90 16.07 20.84
C GLY A 62 5.29 14.64 20.45
N PHE A 63 6.29 14.43 19.61
CA PHE A 63 6.63 13.09 19.12
C PHE A 63 7.23 12.20 20.23
N PRO A 64 6.75 10.94 20.38
CA PRO A 64 7.25 10.05 21.42
C PRO A 64 8.66 9.54 21.09
N ASN A 65 9.52 9.42 22.10
CA ASN A 65 10.88 8.87 21.92
C ASN A 65 10.87 7.43 21.39
N GLU A 66 9.88 6.65 21.83
CA GLU A 66 9.72 5.24 21.49
C GLU A 66 8.23 4.88 21.52
N LEU A 67 7.80 4.08 20.53
CA LEU A 67 6.51 3.41 20.51
C LEU A 67 6.62 2.02 21.12
N LYS A 68 5.54 1.57 21.77
CA LYS A 68 5.44 0.24 22.39
C LYS A 68 4.15 -0.44 21.96
N GLY A 69 4.11 -1.77 22.01
CA GLY A 69 2.92 -2.56 21.73
C GLY A 69 3.10 -3.49 20.53
N ASP A 70 2.00 -4.10 20.10
CA ASP A 70 2.02 -5.23 19.18
C ASP A 70 2.40 -4.88 17.74
N LEU A 71 2.33 -3.60 17.37
CA LEU A 71 2.84 -3.08 16.10
C LEU A 71 4.38 -2.96 16.10
N VAL A 72 5.08 -3.06 17.23
CA VAL A 72 6.55 -3.00 17.27
C VAL A 72 7.13 -4.39 17.10
N TRP A 73 7.35 -4.79 15.85
CA TRP A 73 7.87 -6.12 15.51
C TRP A 73 8.95 -6.07 14.44
N ASP A 74 9.80 -7.09 14.44
CA ASP A 74 10.84 -7.30 13.44
C ASP A 74 10.46 -8.49 12.56
N GLY A 75 10.62 -8.36 11.24
CA GLY A 75 10.18 -9.37 10.28
C GLY A 75 10.85 -10.74 10.45
N GLU A 76 12.08 -10.78 10.99
CA GLU A 76 12.78 -12.04 11.27
C GLU A 76 12.18 -12.81 12.46
N THR A 77 11.52 -12.12 13.40
CA THR A 77 11.08 -12.70 14.68
C THR A 77 9.56 -12.73 14.85
N ILE A 78 8.80 -12.00 14.04
CA ILE A 78 7.34 -11.88 14.17
C ILE A 78 6.63 -13.25 14.18
N ALA A 79 7.09 -14.21 13.36
CA ALA A 79 6.52 -15.56 13.29
C ALA A 79 6.66 -16.38 14.59
N GLN A 80 7.54 -15.97 15.50
CA GLN A 80 7.71 -16.61 16.81
C GLN A 80 6.58 -16.23 17.78
N LYS A 81 5.89 -15.11 17.52
CA LYS A 81 4.84 -14.57 18.40
C LYS A 81 3.45 -14.68 17.78
N TYR A 82 3.31 -14.51 16.47
CA TYR A 82 2.00 -14.47 15.81
C TYR A 82 1.91 -15.47 14.67
N ASP A 83 0.76 -16.15 14.61
CA ASP A 83 0.28 -16.80 13.40
C ASP A 83 -0.73 -15.86 12.73
N TRP A 84 -0.32 -15.27 11.61
CA TRP A 84 -1.15 -14.33 10.86
C TRP A 84 -2.00 -15.01 9.79
N THR A 85 -1.91 -16.33 9.61
CA THR A 85 -2.66 -17.06 8.60
C THR A 85 -3.87 -17.73 9.23
N TYR A 86 -5.05 -17.22 8.89
CA TYR A 86 -6.31 -17.86 9.23
C TYR A 86 -6.76 -18.79 8.11
N VAL A 87 -6.68 -20.10 8.35
CA VAL A 87 -7.11 -21.11 7.39
C VAL A 87 -8.61 -21.33 7.50
N LEU A 88 -9.34 -21.05 6.43
CA LEU A 88 -10.78 -21.28 6.34
C LEU A 88 -11.07 -22.78 6.38
N SER A 89 -11.95 -23.18 7.30
CA SER A 89 -12.45 -24.55 7.36
C SER A 89 -13.41 -24.86 6.21
N THR A 90 -13.64 -26.14 5.92
CA THR A 90 -14.62 -26.58 4.92
C THR A 90 -16.01 -26.00 5.18
N ILE A 91 -16.45 -25.93 6.44
CA ILE A 91 -17.75 -25.38 6.82
C ILE A 91 -17.85 -23.89 6.48
N GLN A 92 -16.78 -23.13 6.70
CA GLN A 92 -16.70 -21.71 6.37
C GLN A 92 -16.64 -21.47 4.86
N LEU A 93 -15.96 -22.34 4.10
CA LEU A 93 -15.97 -22.30 2.64
C LEU A 93 -17.37 -22.57 2.07
N GLU A 94 -18.08 -23.56 2.62
CA GLU A 94 -19.48 -23.82 2.25
C GLU A 94 -20.42 -22.66 2.64
N GLU A 95 -20.13 -21.95 3.72
CA GLU A 95 -20.85 -20.72 4.09
C GLU A 95 -20.64 -19.60 3.07
N ILE A 96 -19.40 -19.41 2.60
CA ILE A 96 -19.08 -18.48 1.52
C ILE A 96 -19.82 -18.86 0.22
N ASP A 97 -19.88 -20.16 -0.11
CA ASP A 97 -20.65 -20.67 -1.26
C ASP A 97 -22.13 -20.28 -1.16
N ARG A 98 -22.75 -20.47 0.02
CA ARG A 98 -24.15 -20.09 0.28
C ARG A 98 -24.36 -18.59 0.21
N ALA A 99 -23.44 -17.79 0.75
CA ALA A 99 -23.51 -16.32 0.73
C ALA A 99 -23.41 -15.79 -0.71
N LEU A 100 -22.53 -16.36 -1.54
CA LEU A 100 -22.44 -16.04 -2.96
C LEU A 100 -23.75 -16.37 -3.69
N ALA A 101 -24.30 -17.57 -3.47
CA ALA A 101 -25.57 -17.99 -4.07
C ALA A 101 -26.72 -17.05 -3.66
N HIS A 102 -26.77 -16.66 -2.38
CA HIS A 102 -27.74 -15.70 -1.86
C HIS A 102 -27.60 -14.35 -2.57
N PHE A 103 -26.41 -13.74 -2.61
CA PHE A 103 -26.19 -12.45 -3.25
C PHE A 103 -26.63 -12.47 -4.73
N LYS A 104 -26.25 -13.52 -5.48
CA LYS A 104 -26.65 -13.69 -6.88
C LYS A 104 -28.17 -13.80 -7.04
N SER A 105 -28.86 -14.46 -6.10
CA SER A 105 -30.33 -14.60 -6.14
C SER A 105 -31.08 -13.27 -5.96
N LEU A 106 -30.46 -12.26 -5.33
CA LEU A 106 -31.06 -10.94 -5.17
C LEU A 106 -31.13 -10.16 -6.49
N ASN A 107 -30.30 -10.52 -7.48
CA ASN A 107 -30.24 -9.86 -8.79
C ASN A 107 -30.06 -8.33 -8.70
N ILE A 108 -29.21 -7.89 -7.78
CA ILE A 108 -28.88 -6.48 -7.54
C ILE A 108 -27.43 -6.16 -7.98
N SER A 109 -27.12 -4.87 -8.14
CA SER A 109 -25.77 -4.43 -8.47
C SER A 109 -24.74 -4.83 -7.41
N LYS A 110 -23.51 -5.14 -7.83
CA LYS A 110 -22.33 -5.43 -6.96
C LYS A 110 -22.02 -4.28 -5.99
N GLY A 111 -22.45 -3.06 -6.30
CA GLY A 111 -22.35 -1.93 -5.37
C GLY A 111 -23.07 -2.15 -4.04
N TYR A 112 -24.12 -2.99 -4.02
CA TYR A 112 -24.89 -3.34 -2.84
C TYR A 112 -24.35 -4.57 -2.09
N ILE A 113 -23.15 -5.06 -2.43
CA ILE A 113 -22.48 -6.09 -1.61
C ILE A 113 -22.18 -5.49 -0.24
N ALA A 114 -22.79 -6.06 0.79
CA ALA A 114 -22.71 -5.68 2.19
C ALA A 114 -22.91 -6.92 3.07
N GLN A 115 -22.77 -6.78 4.38
CA GLN A 115 -22.89 -7.90 5.33
C GLN A 115 -24.30 -8.52 5.28
N GLU A 116 -25.31 -7.72 4.99
CA GLU A 116 -26.72 -8.13 4.92
C GLU A 116 -27.04 -8.88 3.63
N THR A 117 -26.36 -8.53 2.52
CA THR A 117 -26.58 -9.13 1.19
C THR A 117 -25.58 -10.25 0.87
N PHE A 118 -24.54 -10.40 1.69
CA PHE A 118 -23.56 -11.49 1.67
C PHE A 118 -23.39 -12.05 3.11
N PRO A 119 -24.39 -12.75 3.65
CA PRO A 119 -24.41 -13.11 5.07
C PRO A 119 -23.42 -14.23 5.41
N LEU A 120 -22.58 -14.00 6.41
CA LEU A 120 -21.65 -14.98 6.98
C LEU A 120 -21.91 -15.20 8.49
N PRO A 121 -23.09 -15.71 8.90
CA PRO A 121 -23.48 -15.76 10.31
C PRO A 121 -22.49 -16.47 11.25
N THR A 122 -21.77 -17.49 10.79
CA THR A 122 -20.80 -18.22 11.62
C THR A 122 -19.38 -17.65 11.50
N LEU A 123 -18.95 -17.29 10.29
CA LEU A 123 -17.62 -16.73 10.04
C LEU A 123 -17.48 -15.25 10.46
N HIS A 124 -18.58 -14.49 10.57
CA HIS A 124 -18.56 -13.06 10.90
C HIS A 124 -17.77 -12.74 12.18
N SER A 125 -18.01 -13.49 13.26
CA SER A 125 -17.36 -13.25 14.55
C SER A 125 -15.83 -13.33 14.46
N GLU A 126 -15.31 -14.31 13.73
CA GLU A 126 -13.87 -14.46 13.49
C GLU A 126 -13.33 -13.36 12.58
N LEU A 127 -14.08 -12.94 11.54
CA LEU A 127 -13.66 -11.80 10.71
C LEU A 127 -13.62 -10.48 11.50
N ARG A 128 -14.53 -10.27 12.46
CA ARG A 128 -14.46 -9.12 13.40
C ARG A 128 -13.27 -9.24 14.35
N ARG A 129 -12.98 -10.43 14.88
CA ARG A 129 -11.79 -10.68 15.70
C ARG A 129 -10.52 -10.32 14.92
N LEU A 130 -10.41 -10.77 13.67
CA LEU A 130 -9.29 -10.46 12.78
C LEU A 130 -9.22 -8.97 12.42
N SER A 131 -10.36 -8.29 12.18
CA SER A 131 -10.36 -6.82 12.00
C SER A 131 -9.85 -6.10 13.25
N ARG A 132 -10.23 -6.56 14.45
CA ARG A 132 -9.71 -5.99 15.69
C ARG A 132 -8.19 -6.17 15.78
N GLU A 133 -7.68 -7.34 15.44
CA GLU A 133 -6.24 -7.63 15.40
C GLU A 133 -5.49 -6.79 14.34
N LEU A 134 -6.12 -6.54 13.19
CA LEU A 134 -5.60 -5.65 12.15
C LEU A 134 -5.38 -4.23 12.68
N HIS A 135 -6.31 -3.69 13.48
CA HIS A 135 -6.25 -2.30 13.94
C HIS A 135 -5.47 -2.10 15.25
N PHE A 136 -5.46 -3.11 16.13
CA PHE A 136 -4.93 -2.99 17.49
C PHE A 136 -3.87 -4.06 17.85
N GLY A 137 -3.62 -5.03 16.98
CA GLY A 137 -2.60 -6.05 17.14
C GLY A 137 -1.38 -5.80 16.26
N HIS A 138 -0.92 -6.83 15.54
CA HIS A 138 0.31 -6.78 14.75
C HIS A 138 0.14 -6.16 13.35
N GLY A 139 -1.08 -5.82 12.93
CA GLY A 139 -1.31 -4.93 11.80
C GLY A 139 -1.60 -5.59 10.45
N PHE A 140 -1.66 -6.93 10.36
CA PHE A 140 -2.07 -7.62 9.14
C PHE A 140 -2.61 -9.02 9.43
N PHE A 141 -3.23 -9.67 8.44
CA PHE A 141 -3.51 -11.11 8.45
C PHE A 141 -3.75 -11.62 7.02
N VAL A 142 -3.77 -12.94 6.86
CA VAL A 142 -4.08 -13.63 5.59
C VAL A 142 -5.21 -14.64 5.83
N LEU A 143 -6.29 -14.55 5.06
CA LEU A 143 -7.27 -15.62 4.94
C LEU A 143 -6.80 -16.59 3.86
N ARG A 144 -6.76 -17.89 4.18
CA ARG A 144 -6.28 -18.94 3.28
C ARG A 144 -7.32 -20.04 3.08
N GLY A 145 -7.33 -20.64 1.89
CA GLY A 145 -8.10 -21.85 1.60
C GLY A 145 -9.18 -21.70 0.53
N LEU A 146 -9.38 -20.51 -0.05
CA LEU A 146 -10.35 -20.32 -1.12
C LEU A 146 -9.80 -20.87 -2.45
N ASP A 147 -10.48 -21.85 -3.03
CA ASP A 147 -10.17 -22.38 -4.35
C ASP A 147 -10.77 -21.50 -5.46
N VAL A 148 -9.97 -20.56 -5.97
CA VAL A 148 -10.43 -19.56 -6.95
C VAL A 148 -10.83 -20.15 -8.30
N ASP A 149 -10.38 -21.37 -8.64
CA ASP A 149 -10.67 -22.01 -9.93
C ASP A 149 -12.09 -22.59 -9.99
N ARG A 150 -12.74 -22.78 -8.84
CA ARG A 150 -14.15 -23.17 -8.74
C ARG A 150 -15.12 -22.06 -9.12
N TYR A 151 -14.65 -20.82 -9.18
CA TYR A 151 -15.48 -19.63 -9.38
C TYR A 151 -15.08 -18.90 -10.65
N THR A 152 -16.08 -18.30 -11.30
CA THR A 152 -15.79 -17.31 -12.34
C THR A 152 -15.04 -16.11 -11.76
N ARG A 153 -14.43 -15.29 -12.62
CA ARG A 153 -13.75 -14.06 -12.18
C ARG A 153 -14.70 -13.10 -11.45
N GLU A 154 -15.92 -12.96 -11.94
CA GLU A 154 -16.93 -12.13 -11.31
C GLU A 154 -17.34 -12.67 -9.94
N GLU A 155 -17.53 -13.98 -9.80
CA GLU A 155 -17.84 -14.61 -8.51
C GLU A 155 -16.71 -14.45 -7.50
N ASN A 156 -15.45 -14.60 -7.94
CA ASN A 156 -14.27 -14.31 -7.10
C ASN A 156 -14.30 -12.85 -6.60
N ILE A 157 -14.68 -11.88 -7.43
CA ILE A 157 -14.83 -10.48 -7.03
C ILE A 157 -15.97 -10.30 -6.02
N ILE A 158 -17.11 -10.97 -6.23
CA ILE A 158 -18.25 -10.92 -5.30
C ILE A 158 -17.87 -11.51 -3.94
N ILE A 159 -17.25 -12.69 -3.92
CA ILE A 159 -16.76 -13.35 -2.70
C ILE A 159 -15.79 -12.42 -1.97
N TYR A 160 -14.80 -11.88 -2.69
CA TYR A 160 -13.80 -11.00 -2.10
C TYR A 160 -14.42 -9.74 -1.48
N ALA A 161 -15.34 -9.07 -2.18
CA ALA A 161 -16.04 -7.91 -1.65
C ALA A 161 -16.98 -8.26 -0.48
N GLY A 162 -17.64 -9.41 -0.55
CA GLY A 162 -18.56 -9.92 0.48
C GLY A 162 -17.85 -10.24 1.79
N VAL A 163 -16.82 -11.09 1.74
CA VAL A 163 -15.96 -11.41 2.89
C VAL A 163 -15.33 -10.13 3.47
N SER A 164 -14.79 -9.27 2.61
CA SER A 164 -14.18 -8.01 3.03
C SER A 164 -15.17 -7.05 3.71
N SER A 165 -16.46 -7.12 3.41
CA SER A 165 -17.47 -6.26 4.02
C SER A 165 -17.66 -6.50 5.52
N HIS A 166 -17.30 -7.70 6.01
CA HIS A 166 -17.27 -8.01 7.44
C HIS A 166 -15.98 -7.56 8.14
N ILE A 167 -14.93 -7.21 7.39
CA ILE A 167 -13.66 -6.70 7.93
C ILE A 167 -13.66 -5.17 7.90
N GLY A 168 -13.90 -4.58 6.73
CA GLY A 168 -14.06 -3.13 6.56
C GLY A 168 -15.19 -2.87 5.57
N SER A 169 -16.33 -2.42 6.07
CA SER A 169 -17.57 -2.31 5.28
C SER A 169 -17.56 -1.15 4.28
N ILE A 170 -16.71 -0.14 4.47
CA ILE A 170 -16.61 1.02 3.58
C ILE A 170 -15.52 0.76 2.53
N ARG A 171 -15.91 0.68 1.26
CA ARG A 171 -14.97 0.56 0.13
C ARG A 171 -14.48 1.92 -0.35
N GLY A 172 -13.19 2.02 -0.62
CA GLY A 172 -12.52 3.21 -1.12
C GLY A 172 -12.44 3.26 -2.65
N ARG A 173 -12.67 4.45 -3.20
CA ARG A 173 -12.48 4.81 -4.61
C ARG A 173 -10.99 4.79 -4.99
N GLN A 174 -10.65 3.99 -5.98
CA GLN A 174 -9.32 3.93 -6.59
C GLN A 174 -9.24 4.70 -7.90
N ASP A 175 -10.36 4.87 -8.62
CA ASP A 175 -10.47 5.76 -9.78
C ASP A 175 -11.85 6.40 -9.80
N ALA A 176 -11.93 7.65 -10.26
CA ALA A 176 -13.17 8.43 -10.34
C ALA A 176 -13.87 8.30 -11.70
N TYR A 177 -13.27 7.57 -12.63
CA TYR A 177 -13.81 7.35 -13.96
C TYR A 177 -13.59 5.90 -14.40
N PHE A 178 -14.55 5.36 -15.12
CA PHE A 178 -14.44 4.06 -15.78
C PHE A 178 -15.01 4.17 -17.19
N GLN A 179 -14.22 3.78 -18.20
CA GLN A 179 -14.62 3.88 -19.61
C GLN A 179 -15.07 5.28 -20.05
N GLY A 180 -14.51 6.34 -19.45
CA GLY A 180 -14.83 7.73 -19.77
C GLY A 180 -15.99 8.33 -18.97
N GLU A 181 -16.75 7.51 -18.26
CA GLU A 181 -17.89 7.95 -17.46
C GLU A 181 -17.53 8.09 -15.98
N ARG A 182 -18.25 8.96 -15.25
CA ARG A 182 -18.08 9.11 -13.80
C ARG A 182 -18.46 7.80 -13.11
N ALA A 183 -17.52 7.23 -12.36
CA ALA A 183 -17.71 6.00 -11.61
C ALA A 183 -16.79 5.95 -10.40
N ASP A 184 -17.11 5.14 -9.41
CA ASP A 184 -16.26 4.87 -8.27
C ASP A 184 -15.67 3.48 -8.42
N VAL A 185 -14.53 3.39 -9.10
CA VAL A 185 -13.84 2.12 -9.28
C VAL A 185 -13.28 1.70 -7.93
N VAL A 186 -13.85 0.64 -7.35
CA VAL A 186 -13.46 0.14 -6.02
C VAL A 186 -12.52 -1.06 -6.09
N ILE A 187 -12.43 -1.75 -7.23
CA ILE A 187 -11.50 -2.86 -7.48
C ILE A 187 -10.34 -2.39 -8.37
N GLY A 188 -9.12 -2.60 -7.88
CA GLY A 188 -7.88 -2.39 -8.64
C GLY A 188 -7.27 -3.72 -9.07
N HIS A 189 -6.85 -3.84 -10.32
CA HIS A 189 -6.14 -5.02 -10.82
C HIS A 189 -4.63 -4.83 -10.69
N ILE A 190 -3.93 -5.74 -10.01
CA ILE A 190 -2.48 -5.68 -9.77
C ILE A 190 -1.82 -6.82 -10.54
N LYS A 191 -1.33 -6.52 -11.75
CA LYS A 191 -0.62 -7.45 -12.63
C LYS A 191 0.32 -6.69 -13.56
N ASP A 192 1.29 -7.38 -14.17
CA ASP A 192 2.00 -6.78 -15.30
C ASP A 192 1.03 -6.64 -16.49
N VAL A 193 0.66 -5.41 -16.86
CA VAL A 193 -0.28 -5.18 -17.96
C VAL A 193 0.36 -5.41 -19.34
N ARG A 194 1.69 -5.57 -19.40
CA ARG A 194 2.40 -6.00 -20.62
C ARG A 194 2.36 -7.51 -20.79
N SER A 195 2.23 -8.26 -19.71
CA SER A 195 2.06 -9.73 -19.73
C SER A 195 0.68 -10.07 -20.32
N GLY A 196 0.68 -10.73 -21.48
CA GLY A 196 -0.55 -11.13 -22.19
C GLY A 196 -0.95 -10.24 -23.39
N LEU A 197 -0.25 -9.12 -23.64
CA LEU A 197 -0.29 -8.50 -24.96
C LEU A 197 0.49 -9.42 -25.90
N GLY A 198 -0.22 -10.21 -26.71
CA GLY A 198 0.39 -11.04 -27.75
C GLY A 198 1.37 -10.23 -28.60
N GLU A 199 2.31 -10.91 -29.27
CA GLU A 199 3.40 -10.30 -30.04
C GLU A 199 2.94 -9.25 -31.08
N SER A 200 1.65 -9.28 -31.47
CA SER A 200 1.02 -8.37 -32.43
C SER A 200 0.59 -7.00 -31.90
N ARG A 201 0.59 -6.77 -30.57
CA ARG A 201 0.25 -5.45 -30.02
C ARG A 201 1.52 -4.66 -29.70
N ASP A 202 1.59 -3.45 -30.26
CA ASP A 202 2.68 -2.51 -30.02
C ASP A 202 2.73 -2.10 -28.54
N LYS A 203 3.62 -2.77 -27.78
CA LYS A 203 3.83 -2.56 -26.35
C LYS A 203 4.27 -1.13 -26.01
N THR A 204 4.72 -0.34 -27.01
CA THR A 204 5.14 1.06 -26.84
C THR A 204 3.99 2.04 -26.67
N LYS A 205 2.74 1.64 -26.96
CA LYS A 205 1.56 2.53 -26.85
C LYS A 205 0.95 2.59 -25.44
N ILE A 206 1.36 1.74 -24.51
CA ILE A 206 0.84 1.72 -23.14
C ILE A 206 1.83 2.43 -22.22
N LYS A 207 1.51 3.69 -21.89
CA LYS A 207 2.22 4.45 -20.86
C LYS A 207 1.85 3.88 -19.49
N ILE A 208 2.78 3.19 -18.84
CA ILE A 208 2.55 2.66 -17.50
C ILE A 208 2.90 3.73 -16.49
N GLY A 209 1.88 4.31 -15.87
CA GLY A 209 2.06 5.33 -14.86
C GLY A 209 2.35 4.79 -13.47
N THR A 210 2.04 3.52 -13.18
CA THR A 210 2.11 2.96 -11.82
C THR A 210 2.98 1.70 -11.74
N PRO A 211 3.85 1.57 -10.72
CA PRO A 211 4.66 0.37 -10.48
C PRO A 211 3.84 -0.90 -10.26
N ALA A 212 2.60 -0.76 -9.79
CA ALA A 212 1.70 -1.89 -9.58
C ALA A 212 1.35 -2.66 -10.87
N TYR A 213 1.61 -2.05 -12.04
CA TYR A 213 1.26 -2.57 -13.36
C TYR A 213 2.45 -3.15 -14.14
N THR A 214 3.61 -3.32 -13.50
CA THR A 214 4.83 -3.84 -14.14
C THR A 214 5.37 -5.07 -13.44
N ALA A 215 6.28 -5.79 -14.11
CA ALA A 215 7.06 -6.89 -13.55
C ALA A 215 8.13 -6.45 -12.52
N ASP A 216 8.48 -5.17 -12.52
CA ASP A 216 9.55 -4.61 -11.69
C ASP A 216 9.20 -4.65 -10.20
N LYS A 217 10.23 -4.59 -9.36
CA LYS A 217 10.07 -4.39 -7.91
C LYS A 217 9.24 -3.13 -7.63
N GLN A 218 8.21 -3.29 -6.81
CA GLN A 218 7.48 -2.15 -6.25
C GLN A 218 8.05 -1.86 -4.86
N VAL A 219 8.66 -0.70 -4.71
CA VAL A 219 9.34 -0.29 -3.47
C VAL A 219 8.34 -0.14 -2.32
N PHE A 220 8.84 -0.16 -1.08
CA PHE A 220 8.01 0.13 0.10
C PHE A 220 7.18 1.40 -0.10
N HIS A 221 5.90 1.32 0.23
CA HIS A 221 4.93 2.39 0.15
C HIS A 221 3.72 2.04 1.02
N THR A 222 2.90 3.04 1.28
CA THR A 222 1.51 2.87 1.71
C THR A 222 0.63 3.30 0.54
N ASP A 223 -0.52 2.68 0.37
CA ASP A 223 -1.53 3.17 -0.56
C ASP A 223 -2.34 4.32 0.09
N SER A 224 -3.44 4.74 -0.55
CA SER A 224 -4.43 5.61 0.10
C SER A 224 -5.43 4.75 0.89
N GLY A 225 -6.02 5.33 1.95
CA GLY A 225 -7.02 4.67 2.77
C GLY A 225 -6.44 3.96 4.00
N ASP A 226 -7.31 3.40 4.82
CA ASP A 226 -6.98 2.83 6.13
C ASP A 226 -6.53 1.37 6.05
N ILE A 227 -7.18 0.59 5.19
CA ILE A 227 -6.88 -0.83 4.98
C ILE A 227 -6.60 -1.06 3.50
N VAL A 228 -5.50 -1.76 3.21
CA VAL A 228 -5.25 -2.34 1.89
C VAL A 228 -5.50 -3.82 1.98
N SER A 229 -6.34 -4.32 1.07
CA SER A 229 -6.52 -5.76 0.91
C SER A 229 -6.14 -6.21 -0.49
N LEU A 230 -5.51 -7.37 -0.59
CA LEU A 230 -5.12 -8.03 -1.83
C LEU A 230 -5.72 -9.44 -1.86
N PHE A 231 -6.22 -9.88 -3.01
CA PHE A 231 -6.69 -11.24 -3.22
C PHE A 231 -5.98 -11.87 -4.43
N ALA A 232 -5.33 -13.01 -4.21
CA ALA A 232 -4.55 -13.72 -5.21
C ALA A 232 -5.40 -14.63 -6.09
N LEU A 233 -5.72 -14.15 -7.30
CA LEU A 233 -6.35 -14.97 -8.34
C LEU A 233 -5.33 -15.90 -9.00
N SER A 234 -4.07 -15.44 -9.10
CA SER A 234 -2.93 -16.24 -9.55
C SER A 234 -1.61 -15.63 -9.10
N THR A 235 -0.59 -16.47 -8.96
CA THR A 235 0.77 -16.07 -8.58
C THR A 235 1.70 -16.00 -9.80
N ALA A 236 2.84 -15.32 -9.64
CA ALA A 236 3.89 -15.29 -10.66
C ALA A 236 4.52 -16.67 -10.88
N ALA A 237 5.20 -16.86 -12.01
CA ALA A 237 6.04 -18.04 -12.20
C ALA A 237 7.17 -18.07 -11.16
N GLU A 238 7.89 -16.95 -11.03
CA GLU A 238 8.99 -16.76 -10.08
C GLU A 238 8.93 -15.35 -9.47
N GLY A 239 9.35 -15.22 -8.20
CA GLY A 239 9.40 -13.94 -7.49
C GLY A 239 8.01 -13.37 -7.12
N GLY A 240 7.92 -12.05 -6.98
CA GLY A 240 6.64 -11.36 -6.74
C GLY A 240 6.10 -11.44 -5.31
N ALA A 241 6.95 -11.83 -4.36
CA ALA A 241 6.61 -11.95 -2.95
C ALA A 241 6.10 -10.62 -2.38
N SER A 242 4.99 -10.69 -1.63
CA SER A 242 4.49 -9.56 -0.84
C SER A 242 5.38 -9.39 0.40
N ARG A 243 5.81 -8.17 0.68
CA ARG A 243 6.68 -7.80 1.79
C ARG A 243 5.95 -6.78 2.67
N LEU A 244 5.91 -7.00 3.97
CA LEU A 244 5.32 -6.11 4.95
C LEU A 244 6.37 -5.70 5.97
N ALA A 245 6.36 -4.44 6.41
CA ALA A 245 7.14 -4.03 7.56
C ALA A 245 6.39 -3.00 8.42
N SER A 246 6.59 -3.10 9.73
CA SER A 246 6.01 -2.18 10.69
C SER A 246 6.63 -0.80 10.60
N THR A 247 5.79 0.23 10.43
CA THR A 247 6.24 1.61 10.47
C THR A 247 6.64 2.04 11.88
N TRP A 248 6.13 1.37 12.93
CA TRP A 248 6.50 1.64 14.33
C TRP A 248 7.89 1.13 14.66
N ARG A 249 8.25 -0.06 14.16
CA ARG A 249 9.61 -0.60 14.27
C ARG A 249 10.63 0.30 13.58
N VAL A 250 10.28 0.79 12.39
CA VAL A 250 11.08 1.74 11.60
C VAL A 250 11.18 3.08 12.33
N TYR A 251 10.08 3.61 12.84
CA TYR A 251 10.04 4.85 13.62
C TYR A 251 10.99 4.78 14.82
N ASN A 252 10.91 3.73 15.64
CA ASN A 252 11.80 3.54 16.79
C ASN A 252 13.28 3.47 16.41
N HIS A 253 13.59 2.93 15.22
CA HIS A 253 14.97 2.94 14.71
C HIS A 253 15.42 4.35 14.33
N ILE A 254 14.56 5.11 13.65
CA ILE A 254 14.87 6.49 13.23
C ILE A 254 14.98 7.41 14.45
N THR A 255 14.07 7.32 15.43
CA THR A 255 14.15 8.16 16.64
C THR A 255 15.46 7.95 17.41
N ALA A 256 15.94 6.70 17.48
CA ALA A 256 17.17 6.36 18.18
C ALA A 256 18.46 6.74 17.43
N THR A 257 18.43 6.82 16.10
CA THR A 257 19.65 6.95 15.28
C THR A 257 19.74 8.25 14.48
N ARG A 258 18.61 8.76 14.00
CA ARG A 258 18.46 9.91 13.08
C ARG A 258 17.21 10.74 13.38
N PRO A 259 17.09 11.34 14.59
CA PRO A 259 15.94 12.14 14.98
C PRO A 259 15.69 13.34 14.05
N ASP A 260 16.71 13.86 13.36
CA ASP A 260 16.58 14.88 12.31
C ASP A 260 15.66 14.46 11.15
N LEU A 261 15.60 13.17 10.85
CA LEU A 261 14.69 12.66 9.83
C LEU A 261 13.24 12.63 10.29
N ILE A 262 12.96 12.57 11.61
CA ILE A 262 11.58 12.71 12.10
C ILE A 262 11.06 14.11 11.81
N HIS A 263 11.85 15.17 12.03
CA HIS A 263 11.50 16.54 11.61
C HIS A 263 11.25 16.63 10.10
N THR A 264 12.09 15.97 9.31
CA THR A 264 11.94 15.95 7.86
C THR A 264 10.64 15.26 7.44
N LEU A 265 10.33 14.10 8.04
CA LEU A 265 9.15 13.30 7.72
C LEU A 265 7.84 13.94 8.19
N SER A 266 7.86 14.66 9.32
CA SER A 266 6.71 15.41 9.85
C SER A 266 6.56 16.81 9.27
N GLY A 267 7.54 17.27 8.47
CA GLY A 267 7.54 18.56 7.80
C GLY A 267 6.69 18.61 6.52
N ARG A 268 6.84 19.66 5.71
CA ARG A 268 6.08 19.83 4.47
C ARG A 268 6.67 19.01 3.31
N TRP A 269 5.83 18.26 2.61
CA TRP A 269 6.17 17.58 1.35
C TRP A 269 5.15 17.92 0.26
N ASP A 270 5.64 18.33 -0.92
CA ASP A 270 4.80 18.63 -2.08
C ASP A 270 4.69 17.40 -2.99
N ALA A 271 3.65 16.59 -2.76
CA ALA A 271 3.38 15.34 -3.47
C ALA A 271 2.65 15.61 -4.78
N GLU A 272 3.18 15.13 -5.91
CA GLU A 272 2.47 15.23 -7.19
C GLU A 272 1.25 14.30 -7.21
N LEU A 273 0.12 14.83 -7.68
CA LEU A 273 -1.11 14.08 -7.87
C LEU A 273 -1.17 13.65 -9.34
N PHE A 274 -0.61 12.48 -9.64
CA PHE A 274 -0.65 11.89 -10.99
C PHE A 274 -2.07 11.48 -11.45
N THR A 275 -3.10 11.65 -10.59
CA THR A 275 -4.51 11.31 -10.83
C THR A 275 -5.29 12.50 -11.36
N LYS A 276 -6.21 12.23 -12.30
CA LYS A 276 -7.35 13.12 -12.52
C LYS A 276 -8.23 13.09 -11.26
N THR A 277 -8.52 14.26 -10.71
CA THR A 277 -9.51 14.39 -9.63
C THR A 277 -10.87 14.73 -10.25
N VAL A 278 -11.97 14.60 -9.50
CA VAL A 278 -13.32 14.94 -9.97
C VAL A 278 -13.40 16.38 -10.50
N ASN A 279 -12.57 17.29 -9.96
CA ASN A 279 -12.53 18.69 -10.37
C ASN A 279 -11.29 19.04 -11.22
N ASP A 280 -10.34 18.12 -11.37
CA ASP A 280 -9.06 18.27 -12.11
C ASP A 280 -8.24 19.54 -11.78
N THR A 281 -8.51 20.20 -10.65
CA THR A 281 -7.86 21.47 -10.27
C THR A 281 -6.53 21.27 -9.53
N ASP A 282 -6.41 20.18 -8.77
CA ASP A 282 -5.29 19.99 -7.85
C ASP A 282 -4.21 19.08 -8.48
N ARG A 283 -3.10 19.70 -8.92
CA ARG A 283 -1.96 18.97 -9.50
C ARG A 283 -0.98 18.41 -8.47
N PHE A 284 -1.05 18.90 -7.23
CA PHE A 284 -0.22 18.45 -6.12
C PHE A 284 -0.94 18.61 -4.77
N MET A 285 -0.36 18.03 -3.74
CA MET A 285 -0.83 18.13 -2.35
C MET A 285 0.36 18.31 -1.41
N SER A 286 0.33 19.39 -0.63
CA SER A 286 1.32 19.65 0.42
C SER A 286 0.88 19.05 1.74
N ARG A 287 1.69 18.15 2.31
CA ARG A 287 1.41 17.52 3.60
C ARG A 287 2.65 16.82 4.18
N PRO A 288 2.66 16.46 5.46
CA PRO A 288 3.63 15.51 6.01
C PRO A 288 3.55 14.10 5.42
N LEU A 289 4.59 13.32 5.68
CA LEU A 289 4.57 11.86 5.49
C LEU A 289 4.25 11.14 6.79
N LEU A 290 4.73 11.66 7.91
CA LEU A 290 4.61 11.08 9.24
C LEU A 290 3.74 11.96 10.13
N TYR A 291 2.81 11.35 10.84
CA TYR A 291 1.85 12.03 11.69
C TYR A 291 1.89 11.42 13.08
N HIS A 292 1.96 12.28 14.09
CA HIS A 292 1.73 11.90 15.47
C HIS A 292 0.26 12.11 15.84
N LEU A 293 -0.35 11.07 16.37
CA LEU A 293 -1.69 11.04 16.93
C LEU A 293 -1.52 10.85 18.43
N PRO A 294 -1.64 11.92 19.24
CA PRO A 294 -1.43 11.84 20.68
C PRO A 294 -2.38 10.87 21.36
N ALA A 295 -1.94 10.28 22.46
CA ALA A 295 -2.83 9.52 23.33
C ALA A 295 -4.05 10.35 23.76
N SER A 296 -5.22 9.72 23.85
CA SER A 296 -6.42 10.40 24.32
C SER A 296 -6.30 10.75 25.80
N ALA A 297 -6.91 11.86 26.22
CA ALA A 297 -6.88 12.31 27.61
C ALA A 297 -7.46 11.27 28.60
N ASP A 298 -8.38 10.41 28.14
CA ASP A 298 -8.97 9.32 28.91
C ASP A 298 -8.15 8.01 28.86
N SER A 299 -6.95 8.04 28.27
CA SER A 299 -6.02 6.91 28.13
C SER A 299 -6.57 5.68 27.40
N LYS A 300 -7.70 5.80 26.68
CA LYS A 300 -8.26 4.69 25.88
C LYS A 300 -7.55 4.50 24.54
N THR A 301 -7.02 5.57 23.97
CA THR A 301 -6.25 5.54 22.73
C THR A 301 -4.79 5.83 23.08
N PRO A 302 -3.84 4.92 22.80
CA PRO A 302 -2.42 5.18 23.01
C PRO A 302 -1.88 6.15 21.96
N ASP A 303 -0.65 6.64 22.16
CA ASP A 303 0.09 7.32 21.10
C ASP A 303 0.20 6.45 19.87
N ARG A 304 -0.02 7.06 18.70
CA ARG A 304 0.15 6.39 17.41
C ARG A 304 0.99 7.25 16.49
N ILE A 305 1.81 6.56 15.71
CA ILE A 305 2.44 7.13 14.54
C ILE A 305 1.77 6.54 13.30
N LEU A 306 1.34 7.43 12.41
CA LEU A 306 0.78 7.11 11.11
C LEU A 306 1.77 7.52 10.04
N LEU A 307 2.04 6.63 9.08
CA LEU A 307 2.87 6.94 7.91
C LEU A 307 1.99 6.88 6.67
N GLN A 308 2.06 7.92 5.82
CA GLN A 308 1.47 7.88 4.49
C GLN A 308 2.51 8.31 3.45
N TYR A 309 3.14 7.30 2.85
CA TYR A 309 4.40 7.37 2.12
C TYR A 309 4.30 6.70 0.75
N GLY A 310 4.79 7.36 -0.29
CA GLY A 310 4.94 6.76 -1.62
C GLY A 310 6.02 7.48 -2.41
N ARG A 311 7.16 6.81 -2.64
CA ARG A 311 8.33 7.40 -3.32
C ARG A 311 7.99 8.04 -4.67
N ARG A 312 7.12 7.40 -5.44
CA ARG A 312 6.69 7.84 -6.78
C ARG A 312 6.24 9.31 -6.81
N TYR A 313 5.55 9.80 -5.78
CA TYR A 313 5.04 11.18 -5.71
C TYR A 313 6.12 12.26 -5.71
N TYR A 314 7.38 11.87 -5.48
CA TYR A 314 8.52 12.76 -5.31
C TYR A 314 9.62 12.58 -6.35
N VAL A 315 9.55 11.53 -7.16
CA VAL A 315 10.58 11.20 -8.17
C VAL A 315 10.01 10.75 -9.53
N GLY A 316 8.68 10.58 -9.65
CA GLY A 316 8.05 10.02 -10.85
C GLY A 316 8.22 8.50 -10.96
N PHE A 317 7.76 7.94 -12.08
CA PHE A 317 7.94 6.52 -12.41
C PHE A 317 7.86 6.28 -13.92
N GLY A 318 8.81 5.51 -14.46
CA GLY A 318 8.81 5.16 -15.88
C GLY A 318 8.79 6.39 -16.79
N GLU A 319 7.83 6.42 -17.71
CA GLU A 319 7.64 7.52 -18.66
C GLU A 319 6.84 8.70 -18.09
N ILE A 320 6.44 8.64 -16.81
CA ILE A 320 5.72 9.72 -16.11
C ILE A 320 6.67 10.36 -15.10
N PRO A 321 7.47 11.36 -15.52
CA PRO A 321 8.36 12.09 -14.62
C PRO A 321 7.58 12.99 -13.67
N ARG A 322 8.26 13.40 -12.59
CA ARG A 322 7.72 14.43 -11.71
C ARG A 322 7.64 15.76 -12.45
N GLY A 323 6.52 16.45 -12.31
CA GLY A 323 6.27 17.73 -12.95
C GLY A 323 7.25 18.82 -12.50
N LYS A 324 7.83 19.55 -13.47
CA LYS A 324 8.76 20.66 -13.24
C LYS A 324 8.15 21.88 -12.52
N HIS A 325 6.83 21.87 -12.32
CA HIS A 325 6.09 22.93 -11.64
C HIS A 325 6.17 22.82 -10.11
N LEU A 326 6.67 21.70 -9.59
CA LEU A 326 6.90 21.50 -8.17
C LEU A 326 8.36 21.77 -7.82
N PRO A 327 8.63 22.29 -6.61
CA PRO A 327 10.00 22.41 -6.15
C PRO A 327 10.66 21.03 -6.07
N PRO A 328 11.94 20.91 -6.44
CA PRO A 328 12.73 19.73 -6.16
C PRO A 328 12.69 19.37 -4.68
N ILE A 329 12.73 18.07 -4.36
CA ILE A 329 12.86 17.68 -2.94
C ILE A 329 14.24 18.06 -2.42
N THR A 330 14.37 18.23 -1.11
CA THR A 330 15.68 18.49 -0.50
C THR A 330 16.50 17.21 -0.37
N GLU A 331 17.81 17.35 -0.13
CA GLU A 331 18.67 16.21 0.20
C GLU A 331 18.21 15.48 1.48
N ALA A 332 17.67 16.20 2.47
CA ALA A 332 17.09 15.59 3.66
C ALA A 332 15.85 14.75 3.33
N GLN A 333 14.98 15.25 2.46
CA GLN A 333 13.82 14.50 1.97
C GLN A 333 14.25 13.28 1.17
N ALA A 334 15.22 13.41 0.25
CA ALA A 334 15.76 12.27 -0.49
C ALA A 334 16.31 11.18 0.45
N GLU A 335 17.06 11.58 1.47
CA GLU A 335 17.56 10.65 2.49
C GLU A 335 16.45 10.00 3.33
N ALA A 336 15.40 10.75 3.67
CA ALA A 336 14.24 10.20 4.38
C ALA A 336 13.49 9.15 3.53
N LEU A 337 13.34 9.37 2.22
CA LEU A 337 12.72 8.41 1.30
C LEU A 337 13.54 7.11 1.16
N ASP A 338 14.86 7.19 1.16
CA ASP A 338 15.77 6.04 1.16
C ASP A 338 15.80 5.33 2.53
N THR A 339 15.86 6.08 3.64
CA THR A 339 15.84 5.53 5.00
C THR A 339 14.59 4.70 5.26
N LEU A 340 13.40 5.22 4.91
CA LEU A 340 12.15 4.46 5.01
C LEU A 340 12.20 3.17 4.20
N HIS A 341 12.76 3.21 2.98
CA HIS A 341 12.84 2.05 2.11
C HIS A 341 13.76 0.96 2.67
N PHE A 342 15.01 1.31 2.97
CA PHE A 342 16.02 0.33 3.40
C PHE A 342 15.75 -0.22 4.80
N LEU A 343 15.18 0.57 5.70
CA LEU A 343 14.70 0.04 6.98
C LEU A 343 13.46 -0.86 6.80
N GLY A 344 12.59 -0.53 5.84
CA GLY A 344 11.50 -1.40 5.44
C GLY A 344 11.99 -2.75 4.95
N GLU A 345 12.99 -2.78 4.07
CA GLU A 345 13.62 -4.03 3.61
C GLU A 345 14.19 -4.83 4.78
N ARG A 346 14.99 -4.17 5.62
CA ARG A 346 15.66 -4.79 6.77
C ARG A 346 14.69 -5.44 7.74
N PHE A 347 13.58 -4.79 8.06
CA PHE A 347 12.63 -5.26 9.07
C PHE A 347 11.41 -5.99 8.49
N SER A 348 11.44 -6.34 7.20
CA SER A 348 10.28 -6.92 6.52
C SER A 348 10.11 -8.41 6.73
N VAL A 349 8.85 -8.83 6.74
CA VAL A 349 8.43 -10.22 6.62
C VAL A 349 7.80 -10.46 5.25
N SER A 350 7.97 -11.66 4.71
CA SER A 350 7.17 -12.10 3.56
C SER A 350 6.02 -12.96 4.02
N THR A 351 4.83 -12.71 3.49
CA THR A 351 3.63 -13.47 3.85
C THR A 351 3.46 -14.77 3.06
N ASN A 352 4.37 -15.09 2.12
CA ASN A 352 4.31 -16.28 1.27
C ASN A 352 2.91 -16.44 0.62
N PHE A 353 2.51 -15.41 -0.11
CA PHE A 353 1.17 -15.28 -0.69
C PHE A 353 0.89 -16.35 -1.74
N GLU A 354 -0.14 -17.17 -1.51
CA GLU A 354 -0.56 -18.28 -2.37
C GLU A 354 -1.81 -17.93 -3.19
N LYS A 355 -2.08 -18.70 -4.24
CA LYS A 355 -3.33 -18.58 -5.00
C LYS A 355 -4.51 -18.88 -4.07
N GLY A 356 -5.49 -17.99 -4.03
CA GLY A 356 -6.63 -18.07 -3.10
C GLY A 356 -6.48 -17.26 -1.82
N ASP A 357 -5.28 -16.79 -1.48
CA ASP A 357 -5.09 -16.01 -0.27
C ASP A 357 -5.69 -14.59 -0.39
N MET A 358 -6.34 -14.13 0.67
CA MET A 358 -6.74 -12.74 0.87
C MET A 358 -5.92 -12.13 2.00
N GLN A 359 -5.06 -11.16 1.67
CA GLN A 359 -4.25 -10.42 2.63
C GLN A 359 -4.96 -9.12 3.01
N TYR A 360 -4.96 -8.78 4.30
CA TYR A 360 -5.45 -7.51 4.82
C TYR A 360 -4.33 -6.84 5.62
N VAL A 361 -4.10 -5.56 5.37
CA VAL A 361 -3.01 -4.78 5.97
C VAL A 361 -3.55 -3.46 6.49
N ASN A 362 -3.20 -3.12 7.72
CA ASN A 362 -3.40 -1.79 8.29
C ASN A 362 -2.45 -0.82 7.61
N ASN A 363 -2.94 -0.15 6.56
CA ASN A 363 -2.15 0.63 5.62
C ASN A 363 -1.58 1.92 6.23
N VAL A 364 -2.05 2.32 7.41
CA VAL A 364 -1.55 3.50 8.13
C VAL A 364 -0.41 3.18 9.10
N ALA A 365 -0.25 1.91 9.49
CA ALA A 365 0.75 1.44 10.46
C ALA A 365 1.75 0.42 9.89
N ILE A 366 1.43 -0.17 8.74
CA ILE A 366 2.28 -1.12 8.01
C ILE A 366 2.46 -0.58 6.60
N PHE A 367 3.70 -0.55 6.12
CA PHE A 367 3.98 -0.30 4.71
C PHE A 367 4.37 -1.59 4.00
N HIS A 368 4.18 -1.61 2.68
CA HIS A 368 4.30 -2.80 1.89
C HIS A 368 5.11 -2.59 0.63
N ALA A 369 5.76 -3.66 0.22
CA ALA A 369 6.53 -3.74 -1.01
C ALA A 369 6.24 -5.06 -1.70
N ARG A 370 6.79 -5.18 -2.90
CA ARG A 370 6.66 -6.39 -3.70
C ARG A 370 7.94 -6.63 -4.47
N ASP A 371 8.46 -7.83 -4.34
CA ASP A 371 9.65 -8.23 -5.08
C ASP A 371 9.36 -8.23 -6.60
N GLY A 372 10.41 -8.06 -7.40
CA GLY A 372 10.31 -8.25 -8.85
C GLY A 372 9.89 -9.68 -9.18
N PHE A 373 9.29 -9.88 -10.36
CA PHE A 373 8.78 -11.19 -10.75
C PHE A 373 8.90 -11.44 -12.24
N THR A 374 8.80 -12.71 -12.60
CA THR A 374 8.69 -13.16 -13.99
C THR A 374 7.40 -13.96 -14.15
N ASP A 375 6.70 -13.70 -15.24
CA ASP A 375 5.53 -14.45 -15.67
C ASP A 375 5.89 -15.39 -16.83
N THR A 376 5.12 -16.47 -16.96
CA THR A 376 5.11 -17.33 -18.15
C THR A 376 3.76 -17.23 -18.85
N LYS A 377 3.60 -17.92 -20.00
CA LYS A 377 2.31 -18.00 -20.69
C LYS A 377 1.21 -18.59 -19.81
N ASP A 378 1.55 -19.60 -19.00
CA ASP A 378 0.59 -20.38 -18.21
C ASP A 378 0.46 -19.89 -16.76
N LYS A 379 1.46 -19.14 -16.27
CA LYS A 379 1.48 -18.62 -14.91
C LYS A 379 1.80 -17.13 -14.92
N GLN A 380 0.72 -16.35 -14.93
CA GLN A 380 0.77 -14.88 -14.85
C GLN A 380 0.25 -14.43 -13.50
N ARG A 381 0.98 -13.56 -12.82
CA ARG A 381 0.54 -12.97 -11.55
C ARG A 381 -0.68 -12.09 -11.76
N HIS A 382 -1.75 -12.32 -11.00
CA HIS A 382 -2.93 -11.47 -11.02
C HIS A 382 -3.53 -11.39 -9.62
N LEU A 383 -3.41 -10.22 -8.99
CA LEU A 383 -4.15 -9.91 -7.76
C LEU A 383 -5.23 -8.86 -8.03
N ILE A 384 -6.29 -8.87 -7.23
CA ILE A 384 -7.22 -7.75 -7.14
C ILE A 384 -7.13 -7.08 -5.77
N ARG A 385 -7.31 -5.76 -5.73
CA ARG A 385 -7.09 -4.92 -4.56
C ARG A 385 -8.36 -4.17 -4.17
N LEU A 386 -8.64 -4.13 -2.88
CA LEU A 386 -9.60 -3.22 -2.27
C LEU A 386 -8.86 -2.22 -1.37
N TRP A 387 -9.35 -0.99 -1.35
CA TRP A 387 -9.13 -0.08 -0.23
C TRP A 387 -10.36 -0.12 0.65
N LEU A 388 -10.19 -0.31 1.95
CA LEU A 388 -11.28 -0.48 2.90
C LEU A 388 -11.13 0.47 4.08
N ARG A 389 -12.23 0.76 4.76
CA ARG A 389 -12.27 1.40 6.07
C ARG A 389 -13.26 0.64 6.94
N ASP A 390 -12.80 0.29 8.15
CA ASP A 390 -13.66 -0.26 9.19
C ASP A 390 -14.25 0.91 9.99
N PRO A 391 -15.56 1.19 9.91
CA PRO A 391 -16.15 2.29 10.66
C PRO A 391 -16.06 2.13 12.19
N GLU A 392 -15.83 0.91 12.69
CA GLU A 392 -15.71 0.62 14.13
C GLU A 392 -14.28 0.82 14.64
N TYR A 393 -13.27 0.43 13.86
CA TYR A 393 -11.88 0.33 14.32
C TYR A 393 -10.87 1.23 13.62
N ALA A 394 -11.26 1.90 12.52
CA ALA A 394 -10.38 2.81 11.81
C ALA A 394 -9.81 3.89 12.75
N TRP A 395 -8.52 4.19 12.56
CA TRP A 395 -7.88 5.25 13.31
C TRP A 395 -8.45 6.61 12.91
N GLU A 396 -8.30 7.59 13.80
CA GLU A 396 -8.61 8.97 13.48
C GLU A 396 -7.74 9.42 12.30
N THR A 397 -8.38 10.03 11.30
CA THR A 397 -7.67 10.56 10.13
C THR A 397 -7.07 11.93 10.50
N PRO A 398 -5.74 12.09 10.44
CA PRO A 398 -5.11 13.39 10.67
C PRO A 398 -5.72 14.48 9.78
N ALA A 399 -5.91 15.70 10.31
CA ALA A 399 -6.55 16.80 9.57
C ALA A 399 -5.88 17.09 8.21
N ALA A 400 -4.54 17.01 8.15
CA ALA A 400 -3.77 17.19 6.92
C ALA A 400 -3.97 16.06 5.87
N LEU A 401 -4.62 14.96 6.23
CA LEU A 401 -5.04 13.87 5.34
C LEU A 401 -6.54 13.91 4.99
N ALA A 402 -7.33 14.78 5.61
CA ALA A 402 -8.79 14.82 5.45
C ALA A 402 -9.22 14.93 3.97
N SER A 403 -8.64 15.84 3.20
CA SER A 403 -8.97 16.01 1.77
C SER A 403 -8.62 14.79 0.93
N ARG A 404 -7.58 14.02 1.32
CA ARG A 404 -7.21 12.79 0.64
C ARG A 404 -8.17 11.65 0.99
N TRP A 405 -8.56 11.53 2.26
CA TRP A 405 -9.56 10.54 2.69
C TRP A 405 -10.93 10.84 2.09
N GLU A 406 -11.30 12.11 1.97
CA GLU A 406 -12.52 12.52 1.27
C GLU A 406 -12.51 12.08 -0.21
N ARG A 407 -11.37 12.16 -0.90
CA ARG A 407 -11.26 11.64 -2.27
C ARG A 407 -11.45 10.13 -2.37
N VAL A 408 -11.03 9.39 -1.33
CA VAL A 408 -11.10 7.93 -1.27
C VAL A 408 -12.49 7.45 -0.84
N TYR A 409 -13.07 8.01 0.21
CA TYR A 409 -14.31 7.50 0.81
C TYR A 409 -15.52 8.43 0.60
N GLY A 410 -15.28 9.71 0.32
CA GLY A 410 -16.30 10.73 0.19
C GLY A 410 -17.19 10.53 -1.03
N GLY A 411 -18.51 10.57 -0.79
CA GLY A 411 -19.55 10.44 -1.81
C GLY A 411 -19.51 9.13 -2.57
N VAL A 412 -18.91 8.07 -2.00
CA VAL A 412 -18.93 6.72 -2.60
C VAL A 412 -20.26 6.04 -2.26
N THR A 413 -21.15 5.91 -3.24
CA THR A 413 -22.45 5.27 -3.08
C THR A 413 -22.53 3.94 -3.82
N PRO A 414 -23.36 2.98 -3.39
CA PRO A 414 -23.54 1.70 -4.09
C PRO A 414 -23.79 1.84 -5.60
N GLU A 415 -24.55 2.86 -6.01
CA GLU A 415 -24.94 3.08 -7.41
C GLU A 415 -23.76 3.48 -8.29
N LEU A 416 -22.78 4.20 -7.73
CA LEU A 416 -21.59 4.63 -8.46
C LEU A 416 -20.45 3.61 -8.41
N GLN A 417 -20.52 2.63 -7.51
CA GLN A 417 -19.45 1.65 -7.35
C GLN A 417 -19.33 0.72 -8.55
N THR A 418 -18.14 0.70 -9.14
CA THR A 418 -17.81 -0.14 -10.29
C THR A 418 -16.77 -1.18 -9.91
N PHE A 419 -17.01 -2.41 -10.34
CA PHE A 419 -16.17 -3.59 -10.12
C PHE A 419 -15.70 -4.12 -11.48
N PRO A 420 -14.63 -3.57 -12.05
CA PRO A 420 -14.08 -4.06 -13.31
C PRO A 420 -13.73 -5.55 -13.18
N ILE A 421 -14.20 -6.36 -14.12
CA ILE A 421 -13.90 -7.81 -14.15
C ILE A 421 -12.48 -8.04 -14.68
N GLU A 422 -12.04 -7.16 -15.57
CA GLU A 422 -10.73 -7.20 -16.22
C GLU A 422 -9.90 -5.93 -15.94
N PRO A 423 -8.56 -6.03 -16.03
CA PRO A 423 -7.68 -4.88 -15.90
C PRO A 423 -8.06 -3.77 -16.87
N HIS A 424 -8.00 -2.53 -16.39
CA HIS A 424 -8.21 -1.34 -17.20
C HIS A 424 -7.10 -0.33 -16.92
N THR A 425 -6.81 0.51 -17.90
CA THR A 425 -5.88 1.63 -17.74
C THR A 425 -6.50 2.65 -16.80
N ARG A 426 -5.86 2.90 -15.66
CA ARG A 426 -6.30 3.96 -14.73
C ARG A 426 -6.14 5.32 -15.37
N SER A 427 -6.97 6.28 -14.95
CA SER A 427 -6.92 7.67 -15.39
C SER A 427 -5.52 8.28 -15.26
N GLU A 428 -4.76 7.91 -14.23
CA GLU A 428 -3.34 8.28 -14.01
C GLU A 428 -2.40 7.90 -15.17
N SER A 429 -2.73 6.84 -15.90
CA SER A 429 -1.91 6.29 -17.00
C SER A 429 -2.40 6.75 -18.37
N THR A 430 -3.50 7.50 -18.44
CA THR A 430 -4.03 8.09 -19.68
C THR A 430 -3.59 9.54 -19.82
N THR A 431 -2.58 9.83 -20.65
CA THR A 431 -2.43 11.18 -21.20
C THR A 431 -3.59 11.44 -22.15
N VAL A 432 -4.51 12.33 -21.78
CA VAL A 432 -5.33 12.98 -22.80
C VAL A 432 -4.45 14.06 -23.40
N THR A 433 -4.02 13.85 -24.64
CA THR A 433 -3.71 14.95 -25.56
C THR A 433 -4.90 15.90 -25.53
N LYS A 434 -4.75 17.05 -24.89
CA LYS A 434 -5.53 18.22 -25.27
C LYS A 434 -4.93 18.78 -26.54
#